data_AF-A0A7J3QXD5-F1
#
_entry.id   AF-A0A7J3QXD5-F1
#
_cell.length_a   1.000
_cell.length_b   1.000
_cell.length_c   1.000
_cell.angle_alpha   90.00
_cell.angle_beta   90.00
_cell.angle_gamma   90.00
#
_symmetry.space_group_name_H-M   'P 1'
#
loop_
_entity.id
_entity.type
_entity.pdbx_description
1 polymer ?
#
loop_
_entity_poly.entity_id
_entity_poly.type
_entity_poly.pdbx_seq_one_letter_code
_entity_poly.pdbx_strand_id
1 'polypeptide(L)'
;MSKLEIMEKFMYTFVGNGLHLIIKEQDNSYLVHTIEIMQKVDEACIVKEIPVGDYFLHMVAVDKNGQEASIICNWSPELLQNLIETSRIAKEAGCSSIIMFKEPATNHWMIVFGKPNEHRNKTQVAYVI
;
A
#
# COMPACT_ATOMS: atom_id res chain seq x y z
N MET A 1 -4.25 -14.04 13.27
CA MET A 1 -4.84 -12.77 12.82
C MET A 1 -5.65 -13.07 11.57
N SER A 2 -6.93 -12.75 11.55
CA SER A 2 -7.80 -12.94 10.38
C SER A 2 -7.43 -11.94 9.27
N LYS A 3 -7.88 -12.19 8.03
CA LYS A 3 -7.67 -11.28 6.90
C LYS A 3 -8.19 -9.87 7.23
N LEU A 4 -9.39 -9.78 7.80
CA LEU A 4 -10.02 -8.51 8.19
C LEU A 4 -9.18 -7.77 9.24
N GLU A 5 -8.72 -8.47 10.30
CA GLU A 5 -7.86 -7.87 11.33
C GLU A 5 -6.55 -7.31 10.75
N ILE A 6 -5.96 -7.99 9.76
CA ILE A 6 -4.75 -7.53 9.06
C ILE A 6 -5.07 -6.27 8.24
N MET A 7 -6.20 -6.24 7.54
CA MET A 7 -6.64 -5.08 6.76
C MET A 7 -6.92 -3.86 7.64
N GLU A 8 -7.57 -4.06 8.79
CA GLU A 8 -7.82 -3.00 9.77
C GLU A 8 -6.51 -2.43 10.30
N LYS A 9 -5.58 -3.31 10.71
CA LYS A 9 -4.26 -2.88 11.17
C LYS A 9 -3.48 -2.13 10.09
N PHE A 10 -3.58 -2.58 8.83
CA PHE A 10 -2.97 -1.90 7.69
C PHE A 10 -3.56 -0.49 7.50
N MET A 11 -4.89 -0.37 7.48
CA MET A 11 -5.58 0.93 7.36
C MET A 11 -5.13 1.91 8.45
N TYR A 12 -5.14 1.47 9.71
CA TYR A 12 -4.67 2.31 10.82
C TYR A 12 -3.18 2.65 10.72
N THR A 13 -2.35 1.79 10.13
CA THR A 13 -0.91 2.05 10.04
C THR A 13 -0.57 3.26 9.16
N PHE A 14 -1.29 3.45 8.05
CA PHE A 14 -0.96 4.42 7.01
C PHE A 14 -1.90 5.64 6.95
N VAL A 15 -3.12 5.56 7.48
CA VAL A 15 -4.03 6.70 7.54
C VAL A 15 -3.80 7.49 8.82
N GLY A 16 -3.44 8.78 8.70
CA GLY A 16 -3.36 9.73 9.83
C GLY A 16 -2.17 9.58 10.79
N ASN A 17 -1.25 8.63 10.55
CA ASN A 17 -0.21 8.24 11.51
C ASN A 17 1.22 8.67 11.14
N GLY A 18 1.35 9.76 10.39
CA GLY A 18 2.64 10.40 10.08
C GLY A 18 3.58 9.59 9.19
N LEU A 19 3.10 8.48 8.62
CA LEU A 19 3.83 7.64 7.67
C LEU A 19 3.01 7.51 6.40
N HIS A 20 3.58 7.95 5.28
CA HIS A 20 2.91 7.94 3.99
C HIS A 20 3.15 6.63 3.23
N LEU A 21 2.10 6.11 2.59
CA LEU A 21 2.23 5.04 1.61
C LEU A 21 2.21 5.65 0.20
N ILE A 22 3.23 5.36 -0.59
CA ILE A 22 3.36 5.81 -1.97
C ILE A 22 3.36 4.58 -2.87
N ILE A 23 2.43 4.50 -3.81
CA ILE A 23 2.38 3.45 -4.83
C ILE A 23 2.97 4.01 -6.11
N LYS A 24 4.03 3.38 -6.62
CA LYS A 24 4.65 3.73 -7.90
C LYS A 24 4.28 2.69 -8.94
N GLU A 25 3.74 3.17 -10.05
CA GLU A 25 3.39 2.36 -11.21
C GLU A 25 3.90 3.06 -12.46
N GLN A 26 4.82 2.40 -13.17
CA GLN A 26 5.52 2.98 -14.32
C GLN A 26 6.15 4.34 -13.95
N ASP A 27 5.73 5.41 -14.62
CA ASP A 27 6.23 6.78 -14.43
C ASP A 27 5.37 7.61 -13.44
N ASN A 28 4.34 6.99 -12.84
CA ASN A 28 3.43 7.65 -11.92
C ASN A 28 3.71 7.23 -10.47
N SER A 29 3.48 8.17 -9.57
CA SER A 29 3.53 7.97 -8.12
C SER A 29 2.24 8.49 -7.51
N TYR A 30 1.60 7.66 -6.71
CA TYR A 30 0.33 7.93 -6.05
C TYR A 30 0.55 7.95 -4.54
N LEU A 31 0.30 9.10 -3.92
CA LEU A 31 0.31 9.24 -2.47
C LEU A 31 -1.05 8.82 -1.92
N VAL A 32 -1.10 7.71 -1.20
CA VAL A 32 -2.32 7.22 -0.56
C VAL A 32 -2.64 8.10 0.64
N HIS A 33 -3.88 8.59 0.70
CA HIS A 33 -4.37 9.40 1.83
C HIS A 33 -5.62 8.82 2.49
N THR A 34 -6.38 7.96 1.79
CA THR A 34 -7.55 7.27 2.35
C THR A 34 -7.44 5.78 2.05
N ILE A 35 -7.78 4.95 3.03
CA ILE A 35 -7.86 3.50 2.91
C ILE A 35 -9.18 3.07 3.53
N GLU A 36 -9.97 2.33 2.78
CA GLU A 36 -11.27 1.79 3.19
C GLU A 36 -11.28 0.28 2.99
N ILE A 37 -11.96 -0.42 3.90
CA ILE A 37 -12.21 -1.85 3.79
C ILE A 37 -13.64 -2.02 3.30
N MET A 38 -13.80 -2.62 2.13
CA MET A 38 -15.10 -2.89 1.53
C MET A 38 -15.39 -4.39 1.55
N GLN A 39 -16.66 -4.75 1.73
CA GLN A 39 -17.12 -6.13 1.59
C GLN A 39 -17.81 -6.30 0.24
N LYS A 40 -17.52 -7.39 -0.47
CA LYS A 40 -18.30 -7.77 -1.65
C LYS A 40 -19.65 -8.32 -1.22
N VAL A 41 -20.73 -7.61 -1.50
CA VAL A 41 -22.09 -8.00 -1.09
C VAL A 41 -22.84 -8.78 -2.18
N ASP A 42 -22.45 -8.63 -3.44
CA ASP A 42 -23.07 -9.30 -4.59
C ASP A 42 -22.10 -9.41 -5.78
N GLU A 43 -22.56 -10.06 -6.85
CA GLU A 43 -21.81 -10.23 -8.10
C GLU A 43 -21.88 -9.03 -9.05
N ALA A 44 -22.60 -7.96 -8.69
CA ALA A 44 -22.57 -6.71 -9.45
C ALA A 44 -21.26 -5.93 -9.18
N CYS A 45 -20.54 -6.27 -8.11
CA CYS A 45 -19.22 -5.73 -7.81
C CYS A 45 -18.22 -5.99 -8.95
N ILE A 46 -17.50 -4.93 -9.36
CA ILE A 46 -16.51 -5.00 -10.44
C ILE A 46 -15.29 -5.88 -10.09
N VAL A 47 -15.07 -6.16 -8.80
CA VAL A 47 -13.98 -7.00 -8.31
C VAL A 47 -14.39 -8.47 -8.44
N LYS A 48 -13.94 -9.09 -9.52
CA LYS A 48 -14.36 -10.46 -9.89
C LYS A 48 -13.58 -11.53 -9.15
N GLU A 49 -12.33 -11.24 -8.80
CA GLU A 49 -11.42 -12.19 -8.13
C GLU A 49 -11.75 -12.46 -6.65
N ILE A 50 -12.77 -11.80 -6.09
CA ILE A 50 -13.17 -11.93 -4.68
C ILE A 50 -14.55 -12.58 -4.59
N PRO A 51 -14.74 -13.57 -3.70
CA PRO A 51 -16.05 -14.16 -3.48
C PRO A 51 -16.99 -13.22 -2.71
N VAL A 52 -18.30 -13.35 -2.93
CA VAL A 52 -19.31 -12.65 -2.12
C VAL A 52 -19.13 -13.01 -0.64
N GLY A 53 -19.18 -12.00 0.22
CA GLY A 53 -18.95 -12.09 1.67
C GLY A 53 -17.52 -11.79 2.11
N ASP A 54 -16.54 -11.74 1.19
CA ASP A 54 -15.14 -11.42 1.50
C ASP A 54 -14.82 -9.93 1.28
N TYR A 55 -13.65 -9.50 1.75
CA TYR A 55 -13.25 -8.10 1.87
C TYR A 55 -12.10 -7.73 0.92
N PHE A 56 -12.06 -6.45 0.54
CA PHE A 56 -11.00 -5.82 -0.24
C PHE A 56 -10.69 -4.40 0.20
N LEU A 57 -9.56 -3.88 -0.28
CA LEU A 57 -9.15 -2.51 -0.02
C LEU A 57 -9.57 -1.60 -1.16
N HIS A 58 -10.16 -0.47 -0.80
CA HIS A 58 -10.33 0.69 -1.66
C HIS A 58 -9.41 1.80 -1.12
N MET A 59 -8.49 2.26 -1.96
CA MET A 59 -7.53 3.30 -1.60
C MET A 59 -7.75 4.52 -2.48
N VAL A 60 -7.82 5.69 -1.87
CA VAL A 60 -7.80 6.97 -2.58
C VAL A 60 -6.40 7.56 -2.47
N ALA A 61 -5.84 7.90 -3.61
CA ALA A 61 -4.50 8.43 -3.72
C ALA A 61 -4.44 9.60 -4.69
N VAL A 62 -3.50 10.50 -4.50
CA VAL A 62 -3.27 11.64 -5.41
C VAL A 62 -1.97 11.46 -6.19
N ASP A 63 -2.02 11.79 -7.48
CA ASP A 63 -0.82 11.85 -8.31
C ASP A 63 0.00 13.14 -8.05
N LYS A 64 1.12 13.29 -8.76
CA LYS A 64 1.98 14.48 -8.68
C LYS A 64 1.30 15.79 -9.11
N ASN A 65 0.19 15.71 -9.85
CA ASN A 65 -0.60 16.85 -10.31
C ASN A 65 -1.77 17.15 -9.36
N GLY A 66 -1.92 16.38 -8.26
CA GLY A 66 -3.03 16.50 -7.33
C GLY A 66 -4.34 15.85 -7.82
N GLN A 67 -4.28 15.03 -8.87
CA GLN A 67 -5.45 14.30 -9.37
C GLN A 67 -5.69 13.06 -8.53
N GLU A 68 -6.92 12.89 -8.06
CA GLU A 68 -7.32 11.70 -7.31
C GLU A 68 -7.45 10.47 -8.22
N ALA A 69 -6.99 9.34 -7.72
CA ALA A 69 -7.12 8.03 -8.30
C ALA A 69 -7.71 7.07 -7.26
N SER A 70 -8.71 6.30 -7.70
CA SER A 70 -9.28 5.19 -6.93
C SER A 70 -8.53 3.91 -7.28
N ILE A 71 -7.90 3.30 -6.28
CA ILE A 71 -7.14 2.06 -6.42
C ILE A 71 -7.88 0.96 -5.65
N ILE A 72 -8.37 -0.04 -6.37
CA ILE A 72 -9.04 -1.21 -5.79
C ILE A 72 -8.03 -2.35 -5.76
N CYS A 73 -7.85 -2.99 -4.60
CA CYS A 73 -6.81 -3.98 -4.39
C CYS A 73 -7.31 -5.19 -3.58
N ASN A 74 -7.06 -6.38 -4.12
CA ASN A 74 -7.16 -7.65 -3.41
C ASN A 74 -5.75 -8.12 -2.97
N TRP A 75 -5.06 -7.31 -2.17
CA TRP A 75 -3.70 -7.66 -1.72
C TRP A 75 -3.70 -8.84 -0.77
N SER A 76 -2.67 -9.69 -0.88
CA SER A 76 -2.55 -10.86 -0.02
C SER A 76 -2.32 -10.44 1.44
N PRO A 77 -2.77 -11.24 2.42
CA PRO A 77 -2.49 -10.98 3.83
C PRO A 77 -0.99 -10.83 4.12
N GLU A 78 -0.15 -11.58 3.41
CA GLU A 78 1.31 -11.52 3.50
C GLU A 78 1.86 -10.16 3.08
N LEU A 79 1.40 -9.61 1.95
CA LEU A 79 1.82 -8.29 1.49
C LEU A 79 1.45 -7.20 2.50
N LEU A 80 0.23 -7.28 3.06
CA LEU A 80 -0.23 -6.34 4.08
C LEU A 80 0.61 -6.44 5.36
N GLN A 81 0.93 -7.65 5.81
CA GLN A 81 1.80 -7.85 6.97
C GLN A 81 3.22 -7.31 6.73
N ASN A 82 3.79 -7.54 5.55
CA ASN A 82 5.09 -7.02 5.17
C ASN A 82 5.11 -5.48 5.16
N LEU A 83 4.04 -4.85 4.67
CA LEU A 83 3.88 -3.39 4.72
C LEU A 83 3.77 -2.88 6.16
N ILE A 84 2.99 -3.53 7.01
CA ILE A 84 2.86 -3.19 8.44
C ILE A 84 4.21 -3.32 9.15
N GLU A 85 4.95 -4.41 8.94
CA GLU A 85 6.25 -4.62 9.59
C GLU A 85 7.29 -3.63 9.08
N THR A 86 7.34 -3.39 7.76
CA THR A 86 8.21 -2.37 7.17
C THR A 86 7.88 -0.98 7.71
N SER A 87 6.61 -0.70 8.03
CA SER A 87 6.21 0.58 8.62
C SER A 87 6.84 0.81 9.98
N ARG A 88 6.96 -0.24 10.79
CA ARG A 88 7.60 -0.21 12.10
C ARG A 88 9.07 0.13 11.96
N ILE A 89 9.77 -0.60 11.06
CA ILE A 89 11.19 -0.39 10.78
C ILE A 89 11.45 1.02 10.23
N ALA A 90 10.61 1.49 9.29
CA ALA A 90 10.73 2.81 8.71
C ALA A 90 10.58 3.91 9.78
N LYS A 91 9.59 3.79 10.67
CA LYS A 91 9.40 4.72 11.80
C LYS A 91 10.59 4.72 12.76
N GLU A 92 11.11 3.55 13.10
CA GLU A 92 12.31 3.40 13.93
C GLU A 92 13.54 4.05 13.30
N ALA A 93 13.65 4.02 11.97
CA ALA A 93 14.69 4.69 11.21
C ALA A 93 14.44 6.21 10.99
N GLY A 94 13.36 6.77 11.54
CA GLY A 94 12.99 8.17 11.36
C GLY A 94 12.56 8.53 9.93
N CYS A 95 12.09 7.54 9.15
CA CYS A 95 11.52 7.75 7.83
C CYS A 95 10.03 8.06 7.92
N SER A 96 9.53 8.89 7.00
CA SER A 96 8.12 9.29 6.96
C SER A 96 7.38 8.76 5.73
N SER A 97 8.00 7.91 4.93
CA SER A 97 7.36 7.30 3.76
C SER A 97 7.83 5.87 3.50
N ILE A 98 6.88 5.04 3.08
CA ILE A 98 7.11 3.76 2.39
C ILE A 98 6.68 3.93 0.94
N ILE A 99 7.48 3.43 0.03
CA ILE A 99 7.22 3.39 -1.40
C ILE A 99 7.13 1.93 -1.81
N MET A 100 6.04 1.58 -2.48
CA MET A 100 5.81 0.28 -3.07
C MET A 100 5.76 0.41 -4.59
N PHE A 101 6.44 -0.48 -5.31
CA PHE A 101 6.43 -0.50 -6.78
C PHE A 101 6.51 -1.94 -7.30
N LYS A 102 5.97 -2.19 -8.49
CA LYS A 102 6.14 -3.49 -9.13
C LYS A 102 7.47 -3.53 -9.86
N GLU A 103 8.24 -4.59 -9.62
CA GLU A 103 9.43 -4.87 -10.41
C GLU A 103 9.00 -5.32 -11.82
N PRO A 104 9.49 -4.66 -12.89
CA PRO A 104 9.04 -4.98 -14.25
C PRO A 104 9.34 -6.41 -14.70
N ALA A 105 10.41 -7.02 -14.18
CA ALA A 105 10.86 -8.34 -14.59
C ALA A 105 10.06 -9.48 -13.96
N THR A 106 9.63 -9.33 -12.71
CA THR A 106 8.98 -10.38 -11.93
C THR A 106 7.51 -10.10 -11.64
N ASN A 107 7.05 -8.86 -11.88
CA ASN A 107 5.73 -8.37 -11.49
C ASN A 107 5.48 -8.48 -9.96
N HIS A 108 6.55 -8.65 -9.17
CA HIS A 108 6.49 -8.69 -7.71
C HIS A 108 6.52 -7.29 -7.11
N TRP A 109 5.90 -7.14 -5.94
CA TRP A 109 5.92 -5.89 -5.19
C TRP A 109 7.23 -5.73 -4.43
N MET A 110 7.95 -4.67 -4.74
CA MET A 110 9.13 -4.20 -4.01
C MET A 110 8.72 -3.10 -3.04
N ILE A 111 9.27 -3.15 -1.82
CA ILE A 111 8.98 -2.19 -0.75
C ILE A 111 10.28 -1.51 -0.34
N VAL A 112 10.31 -0.19 -0.40
CA VAL A 112 11.43 0.64 0.05
C VAL A 112 10.93 1.74 0.97
N PHE A 113 11.78 2.22 1.88
CA PHE A 113 11.44 3.33 2.76
C PHE A 113 12.56 4.36 2.76
N GLY A 114 12.21 5.62 3.00
CA GLY A 114 13.18 6.71 2.97
C GLY A 114 12.59 8.03 3.42
N LYS A 115 13.46 9.04 3.56
CA LYS A 115 13.05 10.41 3.86
C LYS A 115 12.48 11.08 2.61
N PRO A 116 11.56 12.06 2.76
CA PRO A 116 10.90 12.75 1.64
C PRO A 116 11.87 13.41 0.63
N ASN A 117 13.13 13.63 1.02
CA ASN A 117 14.16 14.29 0.21
C ASN A 117 15.40 13.42 -0.11
N GLU A 118 15.38 12.11 0.19
CA GLU A 118 16.53 11.22 -0.03
C GLU A 118 16.52 10.47 -1.38
N HIS A 119 15.71 10.91 -2.35
CA HIS A 119 15.80 10.45 -3.75
C HIS A 119 17.12 10.81 -4.44
N ARG A 120 18.08 11.39 -3.72
CA ARG A 120 19.39 11.67 -4.29
C ARG A 120 20.53 10.74 -3.94
N ASN A 121 20.54 9.89 -2.91
CA ASN A 121 21.73 9.00 -2.77
C ASN A 121 21.74 7.75 -1.85
N LYS A 122 20.71 7.35 -1.09
CA LYS A 122 20.83 6.12 -0.27
C LYS A 122 19.49 5.39 -0.06
N THR A 123 19.02 4.68 -1.09
CA THR A 123 17.87 3.78 -0.96
C THR A 123 18.29 2.52 -0.17
N GLN A 124 17.76 2.33 1.04
CA GLN A 124 17.82 1.02 1.69
C GLN A 124 16.70 0.17 1.07
N VAL A 125 17.09 -0.88 0.35
CA VAL A 125 16.17 -1.80 -0.31
C VAL A 125 15.93 -2.99 0.60
N ALA A 126 14.68 -3.22 0.98
CA ALA A 126 14.26 -4.49 1.56
C ALA A 126 13.77 -5.39 0.43
N TYR A 127 14.38 -6.56 0.26
CA TYR A 127 13.91 -7.58 -0.68
C TYR A 127 12.94 -8.50 0.06
N VAL A 128 11.79 -8.75 -0.55
CA VAL A 128 10.85 -9.80 -0.11
C VAL A 128 10.74 -10.78 -1.28
N ILE A 129 11.09 -12.04 -1.01
CA ILE A 129 11.01 -13.17 -1.96
C ILE A 129 9.72 -13.91 -1.70
#